data_AF-A0A7W2LYZ5-F1
#
_entry.id   AF-A0A7W2LYZ5-F1
#
_cell.length_a   1.000
_cell.length_b   1.000
_cell.length_c   1.000
_cell.angle_alpha   90.00
_cell.angle_beta   90.00
_cell.angle_gamma   90.00
#
_symmetry.space_group_name_H-M   'P 1'
#
loop_
_entity.id
_entity.type
_entity.pdbx_description
1 polymer ?
#
loop_
_entity_poly.entity_id
_entity_poly.type
_entity_poly.pdbx_seq_one_letter_code
_entity_poly.pdbx_strand_id
1 'polypeptide(L)'
;MTIDKAKLKALAEAATPGRHYDRLESAGGGIKYECTGDDGSLVLKVDHKNNEFGFVGDRGEADEAFFLACGPATILALLAEIERLEKFEDWFVRLDQAEQSLSASFKAERDQLKAENEALRTDAERYRWLRNPAGTIVVRNVQCHLFGSRMDEQVDAARTASAKPAVECDACPRSSGCVGSCMKVAP
;
A
#
# COMPACT_ATOMS: atom_id res chain seq x y z
N MET A 1 -16.74 18.69 -8.48
CA MET A 1 -16.80 20.11 -8.06
C MET A 1 -15.51 20.39 -7.31
N THR A 2 -14.70 21.33 -7.77
CA THR A 2 -13.40 21.64 -7.12
C THR A 2 -13.60 22.85 -6.22
N ILE A 3 -13.36 22.69 -4.92
CA ILE A 3 -13.47 23.77 -3.94
C ILE A 3 -12.22 24.65 -4.04
N ASP A 4 -12.40 25.94 -4.29
CA ASP A 4 -11.31 26.92 -4.19
C ASP A 4 -11.05 27.25 -2.71
N LYS A 5 -10.25 26.39 -2.07
CA LYS A 5 -9.91 26.46 -0.65
C LYS A 5 -9.20 27.77 -0.28
N ALA A 6 -8.37 28.30 -1.19
CA ALA A 6 -7.62 29.53 -0.95
C ALA A 6 -8.55 30.75 -0.93
N LYS A 7 -9.45 30.85 -1.91
CA LYS A 7 -10.47 31.90 -1.94
C LYS A 7 -11.39 31.82 -0.72
N LEU A 8 -11.85 30.61 -0.38
CA LEU A 8 -12.76 30.42 0.76
C LEU A 8 -12.10 30.78 2.10
N LYS A 9 -10.83 30.42 2.28
CA LYS A 9 -10.02 30.83 3.44
C LYS A 9 -9.89 32.36 3.53
N ALA A 10 -9.52 33.02 2.43
CA ALA A 10 -9.37 34.47 2.40
C ALA A 10 -10.68 35.20 2.74
N LEU A 11 -11.83 34.72 2.23
CA LEU A 11 -13.14 35.26 2.56
C LEU A 11 -13.49 35.06 4.04
N ALA A 12 -13.22 33.88 4.60
CA ALA A 12 -13.49 33.59 6.00
C ALA A 12 -12.60 34.42 6.94
N GLU A 13 -11.31 34.59 6.63
CA GLU A 13 -10.39 35.42 7.42
C GLU A 13 -10.74 36.91 7.39
N ALA A 14 -11.27 37.40 6.26
CA ALA A 14 -11.70 38.80 6.11
C ALA A 14 -13.08 39.08 6.74
N ALA A 15 -13.88 38.05 6.99
CA ALA A 15 -15.23 38.20 7.53
C ALA A 15 -15.20 38.66 8.99
N THR A 16 -16.10 39.58 9.35
CA THR A 16 -16.21 40.08 10.73
C THR A 16 -16.80 39.01 11.64
N PRO A 17 -16.12 38.60 12.74
CA PRO A 17 -16.66 37.62 13.68
C PRO A 17 -17.97 38.10 14.33
N GLY A 18 -18.93 37.19 14.48
CA GLY A 18 -20.09 37.38 15.36
C GLY A 18 -21.17 38.39 14.92
N ARG A 19 -21.15 38.91 13.69
CA ARG A 19 -22.17 39.84 13.16
C ARG A 19 -23.23 39.15 12.30
N HIS A 20 -23.74 37.99 12.72
CA HIS A 20 -25.03 37.52 12.21
C HIS A 20 -26.09 38.07 13.18
N TYR A 21 -26.50 39.32 12.96
CA TYR A 21 -27.32 40.06 13.91
C TYR A 21 -28.73 39.45 14.00
N ASP A 22 -29.16 39.20 15.24
CA ASP A 22 -30.53 38.87 15.58
C ASP A 22 -31.41 40.14 15.57
N ARG A 23 -32.69 39.94 15.31
CA ARG A 23 -33.74 40.94 15.05
C ARG A 23 -33.70 42.07 16.10
N LEU A 24 -33.30 43.29 15.71
CA LEU A 24 -33.36 44.46 16.60
C LEU A 24 -34.82 44.88 16.80
N GLU A 25 -35.34 44.74 18.02
CA GLU A 25 -36.71 45.16 18.40
C GLU A 25 -36.98 46.67 18.27
N SER A 26 -35.95 47.50 18.06
CA SER A 26 -36.10 48.97 18.15
C SER A 26 -35.37 49.77 17.07
N ALA A 27 -35.12 49.20 15.89
CA ALA A 27 -34.61 49.97 14.75
C ALA A 27 -35.73 50.82 14.10
N GLY A 28 -36.03 51.96 14.72
CA GLY A 28 -36.85 53.01 14.11
C GLY A 28 -36.14 53.61 12.91
N GLY A 29 -36.32 53.01 11.73
CA GLY A 29 -35.83 53.58 10.47
C GLY A 29 -35.63 52.55 9.34
N GLY A 30 -36.56 52.53 8.38
CA GLY A 30 -36.32 52.44 6.92
C GLY A 30 -35.29 51.49 6.29
N ILE A 31 -34.82 50.41 6.93
CA ILE A 31 -33.89 49.49 6.26
C ILE A 31 -34.67 48.60 5.29
N LYS A 32 -34.38 48.74 3.99
CA LYS A 32 -34.76 47.81 2.93
C LYS A 32 -33.50 47.20 2.35
N TYR A 33 -33.36 45.88 2.47
CA TYR A 33 -32.23 45.16 1.89
C TYR A 33 -32.72 43.82 1.35
N GLU A 34 -32.15 43.45 0.21
CA GLU A 34 -32.39 42.18 -0.48
C GLU A 34 -31.04 41.53 -0.77
N CYS A 35 -30.93 40.24 -0.49
CA CYS A 35 -29.78 39.43 -0.88
C CYS A 35 -30.23 38.39 -1.90
N THR A 36 -29.49 38.26 -2.99
CA THR A 36 -29.73 37.24 -4.01
C THR A 36 -28.76 36.07 -3.86
N GLY A 37 -29.25 34.87 -4.16
CA GLY A 37 -28.46 33.65 -4.25
C GLY A 37 -27.54 33.65 -5.47
N ASP A 38 -26.70 32.63 -5.56
CA ASP A 38 -25.81 32.41 -6.70
C ASP A 38 -26.57 32.12 -8.01
N ASP A 39 -27.77 31.57 -7.90
CA ASP A 39 -28.74 31.38 -8.98
C ASP A 39 -29.58 32.62 -9.32
N GLY A 40 -29.36 33.74 -8.60
CA GLY A 40 -30.10 34.99 -8.75
C GLY A 40 -31.47 35.01 -8.06
N SER A 41 -31.86 33.94 -7.36
CA SER A 41 -33.09 33.91 -6.56
C SER A 41 -33.00 34.86 -5.37
N LEU A 42 -34.14 35.40 -4.92
CA LEU A 42 -34.18 36.22 -3.71
C LEU A 42 -34.07 35.31 -2.48
N VAL A 43 -33.04 35.49 -1.66
CA VAL A 43 -32.73 34.61 -0.51
C VAL A 43 -33.05 35.29 0.83
N LEU A 44 -32.80 36.59 0.96
CA LEU A 44 -33.07 37.37 2.18
C LEU A 44 -33.83 38.64 1.82
N LYS A 45 -34.87 38.97 2.59
CA LYS A 45 -35.64 40.21 2.42
C LYS A 45 -35.96 40.85 3.77
N VAL A 46 -35.83 42.18 3.81
CA VAL A 46 -36.20 43.04 4.93
C VAL A 46 -37.09 44.16 4.38
N ASP A 47 -38.39 44.14 4.68
CA ASP A 47 -39.36 45.19 4.38
C ASP A 47 -40.20 45.55 5.61
N HIS A 48 -39.78 46.61 6.29
CA HIS A 48 -40.45 47.11 7.48
C HIS A 48 -41.90 47.58 7.24
N LYS A 49 -42.24 48.04 6.02
CA LYS A 49 -43.62 48.51 5.75
C LYS A 49 -44.62 47.36 5.70
N ASN A 50 -44.14 46.18 5.32
CA ASN A 50 -44.95 44.97 5.17
C ASN A 50 -44.67 43.95 6.29
N ASN A 51 -43.83 44.30 7.28
CA ASN A 51 -43.40 43.42 8.37
C ASN A 51 -42.77 42.09 7.87
N GLU A 52 -42.08 42.14 6.73
CA GLU A 52 -41.39 40.97 6.15
C GLU A 52 -39.92 41.02 6.52
N PHE A 53 -39.43 40.02 7.26
CA PHE A 53 -38.03 39.97 7.69
C PHE A 53 -37.55 38.52 7.72
N GLY A 54 -36.48 38.21 6.98
CA GLY A 54 -35.79 36.93 7.07
C GLY A 54 -35.49 36.29 5.71
N PHE A 55 -35.18 34.99 5.75
CA PHE A 55 -34.96 34.19 4.56
C PHE A 55 -36.28 33.92 3.83
N VAL A 56 -36.24 33.99 2.50
CA VAL A 56 -37.42 33.86 1.64
C VAL A 56 -37.69 32.40 1.29
N GLY A 57 -38.94 31.96 1.48
CA GLY A 57 -39.41 30.63 1.09
C GLY A 57 -39.92 29.79 2.27
N ASP A 58 -40.52 28.64 1.96
CA ASP A 58 -41.18 27.75 2.94
C ASP A 58 -40.21 27.18 4.00
N ARG A 59 -38.89 27.27 3.75
CA ARG A 59 -37.82 26.76 4.63
C ARG A 59 -36.98 27.87 5.26
N GLY A 60 -37.44 29.12 5.25
CA GLY A 60 -36.64 30.26 5.70
C GLY A 60 -35.98 30.10 7.07
N GLU A 61 -36.66 29.49 8.05
CA GLU A 61 -36.06 29.20 9.37
C GLU A 61 -34.88 28.21 9.31
N ALA A 62 -34.96 27.19 8.45
CA ALA A 62 -33.89 26.21 8.27
C ALA A 62 -32.71 26.81 7.50
N ASP A 63 -32.99 27.64 6.50
CA ASP A 63 -31.97 28.34 5.72
C ASP A 63 -31.20 29.34 6.59
N GLU A 64 -31.91 30.04 7.49
CA GLU A 64 -31.31 30.90 8.51
C GLU A 64 -30.40 30.11 9.45
N ALA A 65 -30.88 28.98 9.99
CA ALA A 65 -30.10 28.13 10.87
C ALA A 65 -28.81 27.61 10.19
N PHE A 66 -28.90 27.21 8.91
CA PHE A 66 -27.74 26.77 8.14
C PHE A 66 -26.75 27.92 7.90
N PHE A 67 -27.23 29.09 7.46
CA PHE A 67 -26.40 30.26 7.24
C PHE A 67 -25.63 30.66 8.51
N LEU A 68 -26.30 30.65 9.67
CA LEU A 68 -25.69 30.92 10.96
C LEU A 68 -24.63 29.88 11.36
N ALA A 69 -24.83 28.60 11.02
CA ALA A 69 -23.87 27.53 11.30
C ALA A 69 -22.61 27.64 10.43
N CYS A 70 -22.74 28.15 9.20
CA CYS A 70 -21.65 28.35 8.24
C CYS A 70 -20.82 29.62 8.47
N GLY A 71 -20.65 30.03 9.73
CA GLY A 71 -19.84 31.19 10.07
C GLY A 71 -18.34 31.01 9.75
N PRO A 72 -17.57 32.11 9.74
CA PRO A 72 -16.15 32.08 9.37
C PRO A 72 -15.30 31.08 10.16
N ALA A 73 -15.57 30.96 11.47
CA ALA A 73 -14.87 30.01 12.33
C ALA A 73 -15.12 28.55 11.91
N THR A 74 -16.37 28.19 11.59
CA THR A 74 -16.73 26.85 11.12
C THR A 74 -16.03 26.54 9.80
N ILE A 75 -16.04 27.48 8.85
CA ILE A 75 -15.38 27.31 7.55
C ILE A 75 -13.87 27.10 7.70
N LEU A 76 -13.20 27.90 8.53
CA LEU A 76 -11.77 27.74 8.80
C LEU A 76 -11.45 26.41 9.47
N ALA A 77 -12.29 25.96 10.42
CA ALA A 77 -12.13 24.66 11.06
C ALA A 77 -12.28 23.49 10.07
N LEU A 78 -13.27 23.56 9.17
CA LEU A 78 -13.45 22.57 8.12
C LEU A 78 -12.29 22.55 7.12
N LEU A 79 -11.77 23.71 6.73
CA LEU A 79 -10.60 23.79 5.85
C LEU A 79 -9.34 23.20 6.52
N ALA A 80 -9.13 23.48 7.81
CA ALA A 80 -8.03 22.86 8.56
C ALA A 80 -8.16 21.34 8.65
N GLU A 81 -9.38 20.82 8.81
CA GLU A 81 -9.63 19.38 8.81
C GLU A 81 -9.39 18.75 7.43
N ILE A 82 -9.79 19.42 6.35
CA ILE A 82 -9.48 18.97 4.98
C ILE A 82 -7.97 18.92 4.77
N GLU A 83 -7.22 19.97 5.15
CA GLU A 83 -5.76 19.98 5.04
C GLU A 83 -5.11 18.85 5.86
N ARG A 84 -5.67 18.51 7.03
CA ARG A 84 -5.22 17.40 7.87
C ARG A 84 -5.47 16.05 7.20
N LEU A 85 -6.65 15.86 6.60
CA LEU A 85 -7.03 14.63 5.90
C LEU A 85 -6.18 14.41 4.64
N GLU A 86 -5.90 15.47 3.87
CA GLU A 86 -5.05 15.42 2.68
C GLU A 86 -3.61 14.99 3.04
N LYS A 87 -3.07 15.50 4.16
CA LYS A 87 -1.76 15.04 4.67
C LYS A 87 -1.79 13.58 5.11
N PHE A 88 -2.90 13.13 5.67
CA PHE A 88 -3.05 11.75 6.12
C PHE A 88 -3.13 10.78 4.94
N GLU A 89 -3.79 11.17 3.85
CA GLU A 89 -3.83 10.43 2.59
C GLU A 89 -2.44 10.29 1.96
N ASP A 90 -1.68 11.40 1.86
CA ASP A 90 -0.28 11.37 1.38
C ASP A 90 0.59 10.42 2.23
N TRP A 91 0.39 10.43 3.54
CA TRP A 91 1.13 9.55 4.46
C TRP A 91 0.87 8.07 4.19
N PHE A 92 -0.37 7.66 3.93
CA PHE A 92 -0.69 6.27 3.59
C PHE A 92 -0.03 5.82 2.29
N VAL A 93 -0.06 6.65 1.25
CA VAL A 93 0.55 6.33 -0.04
C VAL A 93 2.06 6.13 0.12
N ARG A 94 2.71 7.00 0.88
CA ARG A 94 4.15 6.90 1.15
C ARG A 94 4.49 5.68 2.01
N LEU A 95 3.65 5.34 2.97
CA LEU A 95 3.84 4.17 3.82
C LEU A 95 3.71 2.86 3.02
N ASP A 96 2.69 2.76 2.17
CA ASP A 96 2.48 1.61 1.28
C ASP A 96 3.67 1.41 0.34
N GLN A 97 4.17 2.50 -0.28
CA GLN A 97 5.38 2.43 -1.11
C GLN A 97 6.60 1.97 -0.33
N ALA A 98 6.79 2.46 0.90
CA ALA A 98 7.90 2.05 1.75
C ALA A 98 7.79 0.56 2.12
N GLU A 99 6.61 0.09 2.52
CA GLU A 99 6.33 -1.31 2.84
C GLU A 99 6.61 -2.22 1.64
N GLN A 100 6.12 -1.85 0.46
CA GLN A 100 6.34 -2.62 -0.77
C GLN A 100 7.84 -2.70 -1.11
N SER A 101 8.57 -1.59 -1.00
CA SER A 101 10.01 -1.57 -1.27
C SER A 101 10.78 -2.46 -0.30
N LEU A 102 10.43 -2.44 0.99
CA LEU A 102 11.07 -3.24 2.02
C LEU A 102 10.74 -4.73 1.85
N SER A 103 9.47 -5.05 1.56
CA SER A 103 9.00 -6.40 1.27
C SER A 103 9.72 -6.99 0.05
N ALA A 104 9.89 -6.20 -1.01
CA ALA A 104 10.64 -6.61 -2.19
C ALA A 104 12.12 -6.89 -1.87
N SER A 105 12.76 -6.00 -1.10
CA SER A 105 14.15 -6.17 -0.65
C SER A 105 14.34 -7.46 0.16
N PHE A 106 13.50 -7.68 1.18
CA PHE A 106 13.59 -8.90 1.99
C PHE A 106 13.27 -10.18 1.22
N LYS A 107 12.36 -10.13 0.24
CA LYS A 107 12.12 -11.28 -0.65
C LYS A 107 13.36 -11.58 -1.49
N ALA A 108 14.00 -10.56 -2.06
CA ALA A 108 15.22 -10.73 -2.85
C ALA A 108 16.36 -11.30 -2.02
N GLU A 109 16.60 -10.76 -0.81
CA GLU A 109 17.62 -11.25 0.11
C GLU A 109 17.35 -12.70 0.54
N ARG A 110 16.10 -13.04 0.87
CA ARG A 110 15.70 -14.41 1.19
C ARG A 110 15.97 -15.36 0.02
N ASP A 111 15.63 -14.96 -1.20
CA ASP A 111 15.79 -15.81 -2.37
C ASP A 111 17.28 -15.98 -2.74
N GLN A 112 18.10 -14.94 -2.56
CA GLN A 112 19.55 -15.03 -2.66
C GLN A 112 20.12 -16.00 -1.61
N LEU A 113 19.76 -15.84 -0.33
CA LEU A 113 20.23 -16.72 0.74
C LEU A 113 19.80 -18.18 0.54
N LYS A 114 18.62 -18.42 -0.03
CA LYS A 114 18.19 -19.77 -0.40
C LYS A 114 19.06 -20.35 -1.52
N ALA A 115 19.36 -19.58 -2.56
CA ALA A 115 20.22 -20.01 -3.65
C ALA A 115 21.65 -20.31 -3.14
N GLU A 116 22.21 -19.43 -2.31
CA GLU A 116 23.53 -19.64 -1.69
C GLU A 116 23.55 -20.86 -0.77
N ASN A 117 22.51 -21.06 0.05
CA ASN A 117 22.40 -22.27 0.88
C ASN A 117 22.31 -23.54 0.04
N GLU A 118 21.57 -23.53 -1.06
CA GLU A 118 21.46 -24.71 -1.94
C GLU A 118 22.78 -25.04 -2.63
N ALA A 119 23.52 -24.01 -3.07
CA ALA A 119 24.88 -24.17 -3.61
C ALA A 119 25.82 -24.76 -2.56
N LEU A 120 25.82 -24.22 -1.34
CA LEU A 120 26.64 -24.71 -0.22
C LEU A 120 26.28 -26.15 0.17
N ARG A 121 24.99 -26.51 0.12
CA ARG A 121 24.53 -27.90 0.36
C ARG A 121 25.05 -28.84 -0.72
N THR A 122 24.97 -28.44 -1.98
CA THR A 122 25.47 -29.22 -3.12
C THR A 122 26.98 -29.44 -3.01
N ASP A 123 27.74 -28.39 -2.70
CA ASP A 123 29.19 -28.48 -2.48
C ASP A 123 29.51 -29.37 -1.25
N ALA A 124 28.78 -29.22 -0.15
CA ALA A 124 28.95 -30.06 1.02
C ALA A 124 28.68 -31.54 0.72
N GLU A 125 27.66 -31.84 -0.09
CA GLU A 125 27.37 -33.19 -0.57
C GLU A 125 28.48 -33.72 -1.47
N ARG A 126 29.04 -32.88 -2.36
CA ARG A 126 30.18 -33.22 -3.21
C ARG A 126 31.38 -33.65 -2.38
N TYR A 127 31.75 -32.87 -1.36
CA TYR A 127 32.88 -33.21 -0.49
C TYR A 127 32.58 -34.37 0.47
N ARG A 128 31.32 -34.56 0.89
CA ARG A 128 30.92 -35.75 1.67
C ARG A 128 31.05 -37.03 0.86
N TRP A 129 30.71 -37.01 -0.44
CA TRP A 129 30.84 -38.17 -1.33
C TRP A 129 32.29 -38.65 -1.47
N LEU A 130 33.27 -37.74 -1.38
CA LEU A 130 34.70 -38.08 -1.42
C LEU A 130 35.24 -38.75 -0.15
N ARG A 131 34.48 -38.77 0.95
CA ARG A 131 34.94 -39.36 2.21
C ARG A 131 34.85 -40.89 2.15
N ASN A 132 35.89 -41.56 2.62
CA ASN A 132 35.84 -42.99 2.86
C ASN A 132 35.00 -43.34 4.13
N PRO A 133 34.73 -44.63 4.41
CA PRO A 133 33.96 -45.04 5.59
C PRO A 133 34.55 -44.60 6.93
N ALA A 134 35.87 -44.33 6.98
CA ALA A 134 36.56 -43.80 8.15
C ALA A 134 36.51 -42.25 8.23
N GLY A 135 35.79 -41.58 7.33
CA GLY A 135 35.63 -40.13 7.29
C GLY A 135 36.84 -39.35 6.73
N THR A 136 37.82 -40.05 6.13
CA THR A 136 39.06 -39.45 5.60
C THR A 136 39.05 -39.40 4.08
N ILE A 137 39.73 -38.40 3.51
CA ILE A 137 39.99 -38.28 2.07
C ILE A 137 41.46 -38.64 1.87
N VAL A 138 41.73 -39.65 1.04
CA VAL A 138 43.09 -40.13 0.78
C VAL A 138 43.47 -39.77 -0.65
N VAL A 139 44.23 -38.68 -0.82
CA VAL A 139 44.82 -38.29 -2.10
C VAL A 139 46.22 -38.94 -2.19
N ARG A 140 46.33 -40.13 -2.80
CA ARG A 140 47.62 -40.82 -2.96
C ARG A 140 48.30 -40.37 -4.25
N ASN A 141 49.51 -39.80 -4.14
CA ASN A 141 50.53 -39.67 -5.19
C ASN A 141 50.06 -39.09 -6.55
N VAL A 142 49.09 -38.16 -6.55
CA VAL A 142 48.79 -37.34 -7.72
C VAL A 142 48.88 -35.89 -7.29
N GLN A 143 49.82 -35.14 -7.87
CA GLN A 143 49.77 -33.69 -7.83
C GLN A 143 48.53 -33.27 -8.61
N CYS A 144 47.43 -33.05 -7.90
CA CYS A 144 46.19 -32.59 -8.50
C CYS A 144 46.40 -31.13 -8.91
N HIS A 145 46.68 -30.89 -10.19
CA HIS A 145 46.71 -29.52 -10.76
C HIS A 145 45.30 -28.94 -10.96
N LEU A 146 44.27 -29.68 -10.57
CA LEU A 146 42.87 -29.29 -10.62
C LEU A 146 42.52 -28.71 -9.25
N PHE A 147 42.34 -27.40 -9.17
CA PHE A 147 41.83 -26.69 -8.01
C PHE A 147 40.59 -25.91 -8.41
N GLY A 148 39.70 -25.65 -7.45
CA GLY A 148 38.46 -24.91 -7.71
C GLY A 148 37.53 -25.65 -8.67
N SER A 149 36.87 -24.91 -9.56
CA SER A 149 35.79 -25.41 -10.43
C SER A 149 36.15 -26.66 -11.24
N ARG A 150 37.41 -26.77 -11.69
CA ARG A 150 37.85 -27.91 -12.51
C ARG A 150 37.95 -29.23 -11.74
N MET A 151 38.17 -29.17 -10.43
CA MET A 151 38.08 -30.33 -9.55
C MET A 151 36.61 -30.69 -9.31
N ASP A 152 35.77 -29.69 -9.03
CA ASP A 152 34.34 -29.87 -8.78
C ASP A 152 33.63 -30.55 -9.96
N GLU A 153 33.90 -30.10 -11.20
CA GLU A 153 33.38 -30.70 -12.43
C GLU A 153 33.74 -32.19 -12.57
N GLN A 154 34.98 -32.57 -12.23
CA GLN A 154 35.40 -33.98 -12.32
C GLN A 154 34.75 -34.84 -11.25
N VAL A 155 34.57 -34.30 -10.04
CA VAL A 155 33.86 -35.01 -8.97
C VAL A 155 32.39 -35.19 -9.36
N ASP A 156 31.75 -34.17 -9.92
CA ASP A 156 30.36 -34.26 -10.38
C ASP A 156 30.20 -35.23 -11.57
N ALA A 157 31.16 -35.25 -12.50
CA ALA A 157 31.20 -36.24 -13.59
C ALA A 157 31.36 -37.68 -13.05
N ALA A 158 32.23 -37.89 -12.06
CA ALA A 158 32.41 -39.19 -11.41
C ALA A 158 31.18 -39.63 -10.60
N ARG A 159 30.52 -38.70 -9.89
CA ARG A 159 29.24 -38.94 -9.21
C ARG A 159 28.14 -39.35 -10.19
N THR A 160 28.07 -38.68 -11.33
CA THR A 160 27.10 -39.00 -12.39
C THR A 160 27.40 -40.36 -13.03
N ALA A 161 28.67 -40.66 -13.31
CA ALA A 161 29.08 -41.94 -13.89
C ALA A 161 28.91 -43.12 -12.92
N SER A 162 28.98 -42.88 -11.61
CA SER A 162 28.76 -43.90 -10.57
C SER A 162 27.29 -44.07 -10.17
N ALA A 163 26.40 -43.18 -10.60
CA ALA A 163 24.96 -43.38 -10.47
C ALA A 163 24.54 -44.60 -11.32
N LYS A 164 24.11 -45.69 -10.66
CA LYS A 164 23.56 -46.86 -11.37
C LYS A 164 22.40 -46.39 -12.25
N PRO A 165 22.33 -46.81 -13.54
CA PRO A 165 21.20 -46.46 -14.39
C PRO A 165 19.91 -46.98 -13.75
N ALA A 166 18.86 -46.15 -13.75
CA ALA A 166 17.53 -46.61 -13.42
C ALA A 166 17.14 -47.66 -14.48
N VAL A 167 17.14 -48.93 -14.09
CA VAL A 167 16.64 -50.01 -14.95
C VAL A 167 15.13 -49.80 -15.07
N GLU A 168 14.66 -49.37 -16.24
CA GLU A 168 13.24 -49.43 -16.55
C GLU A 168 12.80 -50.89 -16.48
N CYS A 169 11.80 -51.15 -15.64
CA CYS A 169 11.22 -52.47 -15.50
C CYS A 169 10.43 -52.78 -16.78
N ASP A 170 10.97 -53.64 -17.65
CA ASP A 170 10.30 -54.14 -18.87
C ASP A 170 8.96 -54.85 -18.60
N ALA A 171 8.64 -55.13 -17.33
CA ALA A 171 7.42 -55.84 -16.94
C ALA A 171 6.20 -54.95 -16.65
N CYS A 172 6.29 -53.61 -16.81
CA CYS A 172 5.16 -52.72 -16.48
C CYS A 172 4.82 -51.75 -17.61
N PRO A 173 3.81 -52.01 -18.46
CA PRO A 173 3.32 -51.03 -19.42
C PRO A 173 2.76 -49.82 -18.66
N ARG A 174 3.16 -48.62 -19.08
CA ARG A 174 2.98 -47.30 -18.44
C ARG A 174 1.52 -46.83 -18.22
N SER A 175 0.52 -47.72 -18.23
CA SER A 175 -0.87 -47.37 -17.92
C SER A 175 -1.23 -47.83 -16.52
N SER A 176 -1.53 -46.86 -15.65
CA SER A 176 -2.11 -46.99 -14.30
C SER A 176 -1.15 -47.35 -13.16
N GLY A 177 -0.65 -46.30 -12.51
CA GLY A 177 -0.76 -46.19 -11.05
C GLY A 177 -0.01 -47.18 -10.16
N CYS A 178 1.08 -47.82 -10.60
CA CYS A 178 1.86 -48.69 -9.74
C CYS A 178 2.81 -47.92 -8.80
N VAL A 179 2.67 -48.25 -7.51
CA VAL A 179 3.15 -47.57 -6.32
C VAL A 179 4.45 -48.24 -5.83
N GLY A 180 5.44 -47.46 -5.41
CA GLY A 180 6.19 -47.68 -4.17
C GLY A 180 6.93 -49.00 -3.83
N SER A 181 7.20 -49.98 -4.71
CA SER A 181 7.86 -51.23 -4.25
C SER A 181 8.86 -51.94 -5.19
N CYS A 182 9.22 -51.41 -6.37
CA CYS A 182 10.01 -52.19 -7.35
C CYS A 182 11.49 -51.81 -7.52
N MET A 183 12.10 -51.04 -6.63
CA MET A 183 13.56 -50.85 -6.66
C MET A 183 14.28 -52.11 -6.16
N LYS A 184 14.55 -53.07 -7.05
CA LYS A 184 15.65 -54.02 -6.83
C LYS A 184 16.96 -53.28 -7.06
N VAL A 185 17.69 -53.03 -5.98
CA VAL A 185 19.10 -52.65 -6.05
C VAL A 185 19.84 -53.85 -6.66
N ALA A 186 20.42 -53.67 -7.84
CA ALA A 186 21.28 -54.69 -8.44
C ALA A 186 22.47 -55.00 -7.51
N PRO A 187 22.98 -56.25 -7.45
CA PRO A 187 24.17 -56.58 -6.66
C PRO A 187 25.40 -55.72 -7.01
#